data_AF-A0A523T2B2-F1
#
_entry.id   AF-A0A523T2B2-F1
#
_cell.length_a   1.000
_cell.length_b   1.000
_cell.length_c   1.000
_cell.angle_alpha   90.00
_cell.angle_beta   90.00
_cell.angle_gamma   90.00
#
_symmetry.space_group_name_H-M   'P 1'
#
loop_
_entity.id
_entity.type
_entity.pdbx_description
1 polymer ?
#
loop_
_entity_poly.entity_id
_entity_poly.type
_entity_poly.pdbx_seq_one_letter_code
_entity_poly.pdbx_strand_id
1 'polypeptide(L)'
;YVKIPITVPEATLGAKVEVPTLYGKTTIKIPPGTKSSQKFRLRDKGAPKPGKRTRGDQFVEVSIVPPPFNDERIREMMKELEKISDQNPREKLRIN
;
A
#
# COMPACT_ATOMS: atom_id res chain seq x y z
N TYR A 1 2.58 -13.86 4.05
CA TYR A 1 2.38 -12.41 3.85
C TYR A 1 1.17 -12.24 2.94
N VAL A 2 0.53 -11.08 2.93
CA VAL A 2 -0.55 -10.77 1.99
C VAL A 2 -0.20 -9.51 1.21
N LYS A 3 -0.58 -9.45 -0.06
CA LYS A 3 -0.51 -8.23 -0.86
C LYS A 3 -1.91 -7.63 -0.95
N ILE A 4 -2.01 -6.33 -0.69
CA ILE A 4 -3.29 -5.61 -0.81
C ILE A 4 -3.17 -4.46 -1.82
N PRO A 5 -4.15 -4.31 -2.73
CA PRO A 5 -4.23 -3.12 -3.55
C PRO A 5 -4.66 -1.91 -2.70
N ILE A 6 -4.06 -0.76 -2.96
CA ILE A 6 -4.53 0.54 -2.46
C ILE A 6 -4.59 1.52 -3.64
N THR A 7 -5.48 2.49 -3.54
CA THR A 7 -5.64 3.55 -4.53
C THR A 7 -4.56 4.62 -4.39
N VAL A 8 -4.37 5.42 -5.45
CA VAL A 8 -3.47 6.59 -5.40
C VAL A 8 -3.85 7.56 -4.25
N PRO A 9 -5.12 7.93 -4.02
CA PRO A 9 -5.48 8.78 -2.89
C PRO A 9 -5.17 8.15 -1.53
N GLU A 10 -5.43 6.85 -1.32
CA GLU A 10 -5.12 6.18 -0.05
C GLU A 10 -3.60 6.16 0.22
N ALA A 11 -2.79 5.96 -0.82
CA ALA A 11 -1.33 5.99 -0.70
C ALA A 11 -0.81 7.40 -0.39
N THR A 12 -1.35 8.42 -1.08
CA THR A 12 -0.90 9.82 -0.96
C THR A 12 -1.40 10.47 0.32
N LEU A 13 -2.69 10.34 0.62
CA LEU A 13 -3.39 11.05 1.71
C LEU A 13 -3.48 10.23 3.00
N GLY A 14 -3.20 8.93 2.93
CA GLY A 14 -3.41 8.00 4.02
C GLY A 14 -4.85 7.50 4.09
N ALA A 15 -5.04 6.38 4.79
CA ALA A 15 -6.33 5.70 4.87
C ALA A 15 -6.41 4.75 6.06
N LYS A 16 -7.62 4.24 6.33
CA LYS A 16 -7.84 3.05 7.14
C LYS A 16 -8.39 1.95 6.22
N VAL A 17 -7.66 0.86 6.08
CA VAL A 17 -8.00 -0.21 5.14
C VAL A 17 -8.21 -1.51 5.89
N GLU A 18 -9.26 -2.26 5.54
CA GLU A 18 -9.50 -3.60 6.06
C GLU A 18 -8.64 -4.62 5.31
N VAL A 19 -7.96 -5.50 6.04
CA VAL A 19 -7.07 -6.51 5.49
C VAL A 19 -7.38 -7.89 6.04
N PRO A 20 -7.28 -8.94 5.22
CA PRO A 20 -7.46 -10.31 5.69
C PRO A 20 -6.27 -10.76 6.52
N THR A 21 -6.53 -11.53 7.57
CA THR A 21 -5.53 -12.24 8.36
C THR A 21 -5.90 -13.71 8.49
N LEU A 22 -4.98 -14.52 9.03
CA LEU A 22 -5.27 -15.92 9.39
C LEU A 22 -6.39 -16.07 10.43
N TYR A 23 -6.77 -14.98 11.10
CA TYR A 23 -7.75 -14.96 12.20
C TYR A 23 -8.96 -14.06 11.89
N GLY A 24 -9.24 -13.81 10.61
CA GLY A 24 -10.29 -12.90 10.17
C GLY A 24 -9.76 -11.54 9.74
N LYS A 25 -10.64 -10.56 9.60
CA LYS A 25 -10.31 -9.22 9.11
C LYS A 25 -9.78 -8.32 10.22
N THR A 26 -8.88 -7.40 9.88
CA THR A 26 -8.44 -6.32 10.77
C THR A 26 -8.26 -5.04 9.99
N THR A 27 -8.45 -3.90 10.65
CA THR A 27 -8.14 -2.59 10.04
C THR A 27 -6.69 -2.23 10.28
N ILE A 28 -6.02 -1.68 9.27
CA ILE A 28 -4.68 -1.09 9.36
C ILE A 28 -4.74 0.39 8.97
N LYS A 29 -3.84 1.19 9.53
CA LYS A 29 -3.64 2.58 9.12
C LYS A 29 -2.56 2.63 8.04
N ILE A 30 -2.91 3.21 6.90
CA ILE A 30 -1.98 3.59 5.84
C ILE A 30 -1.54 5.04 6.10
N PRO A 31 -0.26 5.30 6.38
CA PRO A 31 0.25 6.66 6.52
C PRO A 31 0.24 7.41 5.17
N PRO A 32 0.09 8.74 5.17
CA PRO A 32 0.30 9.56 3.97
C PRO A 32 1.69 9.32 3.37
N GLY A 33 1.80 9.35 2.04
CA GLY A 33 3.04 9.11 1.31
C GLY A 33 3.54 7.66 1.36
N THR A 34 2.63 6.69 1.53
CA THR A 34 2.98 5.26 1.50
C THR A 34 3.44 4.86 0.10
N LYS A 35 4.55 4.12 0.01
CA LYS A 35 5.16 3.69 -1.25
C LYS A 35 4.71 2.28 -1.65
N SER A 36 4.76 1.98 -2.94
CA SER A 36 4.60 0.60 -3.43
C SER A 36 5.60 -0.35 -2.76
N SER A 37 5.14 -1.57 -2.48
CA SER A 37 5.90 -2.64 -1.81
C SER A 37 6.26 -2.36 -0.34
N GLN A 38 5.79 -1.24 0.24
CA GLN A 38 5.94 -0.99 1.67
C GLN A 38 5.19 -2.05 2.48
N LYS A 39 5.80 -2.50 3.58
CA LYS A 39 5.27 -3.59 4.42
C LYS A 39 4.84 -3.10 5.79
N PHE A 40 3.65 -3.49 6.19
CA PHE A 40 3.10 -3.26 7.53
C PHE A 40 3.10 -4.56 8.32
N ARG A 41 3.66 -4.50 9.53
CA ARG A 41 3.73 -5.66 10.44
C ARG A 41 2.50 -5.68 11.34
N LEU A 42 1.76 -6.77 11.29
CA LEU A 42 0.66 -7.07 12.19
C LEU A 42 1.16 -8.05 13.25
N ARG A 43 1.39 -7.52 14.44
CA ARG A 43 1.91 -8.30 15.56
C ARG A 43 0.92 -9.39 15.98
N ASP A 44 1.42 -10.60 16.24
CA ASP A 44 0.65 -11.75 16.71
C ASP A 44 -0.46 -12.23 15.76
N LYS A 45 -0.45 -11.77 14.49
CA LYS A 45 -1.39 -12.20 13.44
C LYS A 45 -0.82 -13.28 12.50
N GLY A 46 0.39 -13.76 12.75
CA GLY A 46 1.02 -14.87 12.01
C GLY A 46 0.66 -16.24 12.56
N ALA A 47 1.28 -17.29 12.03
CA ALA A 47 1.03 -18.66 12.43
C ALA A 47 1.37 -18.93 13.92
N PRO A 48 0.69 -19.88 14.58
CA PRO A 48 1.10 -20.35 15.91
C PRO A 48 2.54 -20.89 15.88
N LYS A 49 3.30 -20.67 16.95
CA LYS A 49 4.64 -21.25 17.09
C LYS A 49 4.53 -22.64 17.75
N PRO A 50 5.14 -23.70 17.18
CA PRO A 50 5.12 -25.03 17.79
C PRO A 50 5.60 -25.00 19.24
N GLY A 51 4.85 -25.64 20.15
CA GLY A 51 5.19 -25.73 21.57
C GLY A 51 5.12 -24.41 22.36
N LYS A 52 4.60 -23.31 21.78
CA LYS A 52 4.48 -22.01 22.47
C LYS A 52 3.06 -21.48 22.40
N ARG A 53 2.66 -20.72 23.42
CA ARG A 53 1.37 -19.98 23.45
C ARG A 53 1.38 -18.72 22.57
N THR A 54 2.51 -18.35 21.99
CA THR A 54 2.68 -17.13 21.20
C THR A 54 2.55 -17.37 19.70
N ARG A 55 2.20 -16.32 18.95
CA ARG A 55 2.04 -16.35 17.50
C ARG A 55 3.22 -15.63 16.82
N GLY A 56 3.40 -15.89 15.54
CA GLY A 56 4.24 -15.08 14.66
C GLY A 56 3.54 -13.81 14.24
N ASP A 57 4.15 -13.09 13.30
CA ASP A 57 3.56 -11.87 12.71
C ASP A 57 3.07 -12.12 11.30
N GLN A 58 2.09 -11.31 10.88
CA GLN A 58 1.70 -11.22 9.49
C GLN A 58 2.24 -9.92 8.89
N PHE A 59 2.79 -10.01 7.69
CA PHE A 59 3.18 -8.84 6.90
C PHE A 59 2.15 -8.59 5.81
N VAL A 60 1.72 -7.33 5.72
CA VAL A 60 0.86 -6.79 4.66
C VAL A 60 1.72 -5.92 3.76
N GLU A 61 1.85 -6.28 2.49
CA GLU A 61 2.56 -5.51 1.48
C GLU A 61 1.55 -4.76 0.61
N VAL A 62 1.75 -3.46 0.38
CA VAL A 62 0.82 -2.68 -0.43
C VAL A 62 1.28 -2.59 -1.89
N SER A 63 0.32 -2.60 -2.81
CA SER A 63 0.53 -2.28 -4.23
C SER A 63 -0.40 -1.15 -4.65
N ILE A 64 0.15 -0.05 -5.16
CA ILE A 64 -0.64 1.08 -5.63
C ILE A 64 -1.25 0.75 -7.00
N VAL A 65 -2.55 0.96 -7.13
CA VAL A 65 -3.31 0.71 -8.37
C VAL A 65 -3.69 2.05 -9.02
N PRO A 66 -3.47 2.21 -10.34
CA PRO A 66 -3.93 3.40 -11.07
C PRO A 66 -5.46 3.57 -11.00
N PRO A 67 -5.96 4.81 -11.06
CA PRO A 67 -7.40 5.03 -11.16
C PRO A 67 -7.95 4.57 -12.52
N PRO A 68 -9.28 4.39 -12.66
CA PRO A 68 -9.91 4.03 -13.93
C PRO A 68 -9.58 5.02 -15.06
N PHE A 69 -9.09 4.50 -16.19
CA PHE A 69 -8.64 5.33 -17.33
C PHE A 69 -9.79 5.91 -18.17
N ASN A 70 -10.96 5.28 -18.14
CA ASN A 70 -12.09 5.64 -19.00
C ASN A 70 -12.80 6.94 -18.60
N ASP A 71 -12.56 7.46 -17.39
CA ASP A 71 -13.16 8.69 -16.89
C ASP A 71 -12.35 9.93 -17.33
N GLU A 72 -12.99 10.87 -18.02
CA GLU A 72 -12.35 12.10 -18.52
C GLU A 72 -11.83 12.99 -17.39
N ARG A 73 -12.63 13.14 -16.33
CA ARG A 73 -12.28 13.99 -15.18
C ARG A 73 -11.07 13.42 -14.44
N ILE A 74 -10.99 12.10 -14.30
CA ILE A 74 -9.80 11.44 -13.74
C ILE A 74 -8.57 11.75 -14.61
N ARG A 75 -8.69 11.66 -15.94
CA ARG A 75 -7.58 11.97 -16.86
C ARG A 75 -7.12 13.42 -16.74
N GLU A 76 -8.03 14.38 -16.63
CA GLU A 76 -7.71 15.79 -16.40
C GLU A 76 -6.98 16.01 -15.06
N MET A 77 -7.47 15.41 -13.98
CA MET A 77 -6.83 15.51 -12.65
C MET A 77 -5.42 14.93 -12.66
N MET A 78 -5.19 13.82 -13.38
CA MET A 78 -3.85 13.24 -13.50
C MET A 78 -2.88 14.12 -14.31
N LYS A 79 -3.35 14.83 -15.33
CA LYS A 79 -2.53 15.82 -16.07
C LYS A 79 -2.15 16.99 -15.20
N GLU A 80 -3.08 17.50 -14.39
CA GLU A 80 -2.76 18.57 -13.44
C GLU A 80 -1.77 18.10 -12.36
N LEU A 81 -1.94 16.86 -11.86
CA LEU A 81 -0.97 16.26 -10.96
C LEU A 81 0.42 16.17 -11.60
N GLU A 82 0.52 15.72 -12.85
CA GLU A 82 1.77 15.61 -13.58
C GLU A 82 2.51 16.96 -13.70
N LYS A 83 1.78 18.05 -13.97
CA LYS A 83 2.36 19.40 -14.06
C LYS A 83 2.97 19.88 -12.74
N ILE A 84 2.36 19.53 -11.61
CA ILE A 84 2.80 19.98 -10.28
C ILE A 84 3.76 19.00 -9.61
N SER A 85 3.74 17.72 -10.00
CA SER A 85 4.63 16.70 -9.48
C SER A 85 5.93 16.68 -10.28
N ASP A 86 6.90 17.50 -9.89
CA ASP A 86 8.27 17.45 -10.44
C ASP A 86 9.03 16.24 -9.88
N GLN A 87 8.59 15.03 -10.24
CA GLN A 87 9.18 13.78 -9.78
C GLN A 87 9.52 12.87 -10.95
N ASN A 88 10.81 12.56 -11.08
CA ASN A 88 11.27 11.46 -11.92
C ASN A 88 11.71 10.27 -11.04
N PRO A 89 10.83 9.28 -10.77
CA PRO A 89 11.17 8.15 -9.92
C PRO A 89 12.29 7.26 -10.48
N ARG A 90 12.69 7.45 -11.74
CA ARG A 90 13.78 6.73 -12.42
C ARG A 90 15.08 7.51 -12.47
N GLU A 91 15.15 8.70 -11.87
CA GLU A 91 16.36 9.54 -11.90
C GLU A 91 17.60 8.76 -11.41
N LYS A 92 17.45 7.99 -10.33
CA LYS A 92 18.51 7.16 -9.75
C LYS A 92 18.87 5.91 -10.57
N LEU A 93 18.13 5.61 -11.63
CA LEU A 93 18.39 4.48 -12.53
C LEU A 93 19.22 4.89 -13.75
N ARG A 94 19.54 6.17 -13.94
CA ARG A 94 20.47 6.60 -14.98
C ARG A 94 21.86 6.05 -14.65
N ILE A 95 22.26 5.01 -15.38
CA ILE A 95 23.62 4.48 -15.40
C ILE A 95 24.47 5.46 -16.21
N ASN A 96 25.59 5.92 -15.65
CA ASN A 96 26.60 6.69 -16.39
C ASN A 96 27.30 5.83 -17.44
#